data_AF-A0A9D3T0P7-F1
#
_entry.id   AF-A0A9D3T0P7-F1
#
_cell.length_a   1.000
_cell.length_b   1.000
_cell.length_c   1.000
_cell.angle_alpha   90.00
_cell.angle_beta   90.00
_cell.angle_gamma   90.00
#
_symmetry.space_group_name_H-M   'P 1'
#
loop_
_entity.id
_entity.type
_entity.pdbx_description
1 polymer ?
#
loop_
_entity_poly.entity_id
_entity_poly.type
_entity_poly.pdbx_seq_one_letter_code
_entity_poly.pdbx_strand_id
1 'polypeptide(L)'
;MLTVICVEIILQLLLLVASSVGDLWSAMEVKDCVANPDARVALLQRRIQSAGSHAEKEKLERELYEHMQTREAVRASVIQVIQKATDSKEQALHVQSAKSTDITNPKMYREVVEYYKVKCFNWHEPKYEFALQFMHLFANLCREQTSLERIKTAIDDVSESLKREDVS
;
A
#
# COMPACT_ATOMS: atom_id res chain seq x y z
N MET A 1 44.80 12.69 -44.38
CA MET A 1 43.57 13.49 -44.62
C MET A 1 42.30 12.67 -44.42
N LEU A 2 42.20 11.44 -44.95
CA LEU A 2 41.00 10.58 -44.76
C LEU A 2 40.70 10.16 -43.31
N THR A 3 41.71 9.98 -42.46
CA THR A 3 41.52 9.55 -41.06
C THR A 3 40.87 10.61 -40.17
N VAL A 4 41.11 11.90 -40.46
CA VAL A 4 40.54 13.01 -39.69
C VAL A 4 39.04 13.16 -39.98
N ILE A 5 38.66 13.04 -41.26
CA ILE A 5 37.26 13.13 -41.71
C ILE A 5 36.41 12.00 -41.08
N CYS A 6 36.97 10.79 -40.95
CA CYS A 6 36.26 9.67 -40.36
C CYS A 6 35.94 9.87 -38.87
N VAL A 7 36.85 10.51 -38.11
CA VAL A 7 36.66 10.78 -36.68
C VAL A 7 35.60 11.88 -36.47
N GLU A 8 35.61 12.92 -37.30
CA GLU A 8 34.63 14.02 -37.24
C GLU A 8 33.19 13.52 -37.48
N ILE A 9 33.02 12.64 -38.49
CA ILE A 9 31.73 12.04 -38.84
C ILE A 9 31.23 11.13 -37.71
N ILE A 10 32.10 10.32 -37.10
CA ILE A 10 31.74 9.48 -35.95
C ILE A 10 31.32 10.33 -34.76
N LEU A 11 32.02 11.44 -34.49
CA LEU A 11 31.68 12.35 -33.39
C LEU A 11 30.34 13.05 -33.62
N GLN A 12 30.05 13.49 -34.85
CA GLN A 12 28.76 14.06 -35.22
C GLN A 12 27.61 13.05 -35.11
N LEU A 13 27.82 11.80 -35.54
CA LEU A 13 26.84 10.72 -35.37
C LEU A 13 26.58 10.41 -33.90
N LEU A 14 27.61 10.38 -33.05
CA LEU A 14 27.46 10.17 -31.62
C LEU A 14 26.69 11.32 -30.94
N LEU A 15 26.96 12.57 -31.33
CA LEU A 15 26.23 13.74 -30.82
C LEU A 15 24.76 13.73 -31.24
N LEU A 16 24.45 13.33 -32.48
CA LEU A 16 23.08 13.18 -32.99
C LEU A 16 22.29 12.07 -32.28
N VAL A 17 22.96 10.95 -31.98
CA VAL A 17 22.35 9.87 -31.19
C VAL A 17 22.13 10.33 -29.75
N ALA A 18 23.10 11.05 -29.15
CA ALA A 18 22.97 11.57 -27.79
C ALA A 18 21.85 12.61 -27.66
N SER A 19 21.68 13.50 -28.64
CA SER A 19 20.56 14.46 -28.66
C SER A 19 19.22 13.74 -28.81
N SER A 20 19.13 12.76 -29.73
CA SER A 20 17.91 11.96 -29.91
C SER A 20 17.49 11.18 -28.66
N VAL A 21 18.46 10.65 -27.90
CA VAL A 21 18.19 9.96 -26.62
C VAL A 21 17.80 10.96 -25.52
N GLY A 22 18.41 12.16 -25.48
CA GLY A 22 18.03 13.24 -24.56
C GLY A 22 16.61 13.78 -24.82
N ASP A 23 16.22 13.87 -26.09
CA ASP A 23 14.88 14.27 -26.52
C ASP A 23 13.83 13.17 -26.19
N LEU A 24 14.20 11.89 -26.32
CA LEU A 24 13.37 10.75 -25.91
C LEU A 24 13.11 10.73 -24.39
N TRP A 25 14.10 11.06 -23.57
CA TRP A 25 13.91 11.16 -22.11
C TRP A 25 13.07 12.38 -21.72
N SER A 26 13.22 13.50 -22.43
CA SER A 26 12.43 14.72 -22.21
C SER A 26 10.97 14.57 -22.67
N ALA A 27 10.70 13.71 -23.66
CA ALA A 27 9.36 13.42 -24.14
C ALA A 27 8.55 12.47 -23.22
N MET A 28 9.21 11.75 -22.31
CA MET A 28 8.54 11.00 -21.24
C MET A 28 8.17 11.93 -20.08
N GLU A 29 7.26 12.88 -20.32
CA GLU A 29 6.61 13.60 -19.23
C GLU A 29 5.88 12.58 -18.35
N VAL A 30 6.42 12.31 -17.16
CA VAL A 30 5.83 11.40 -16.17
C VAL A 30 4.61 12.08 -15.54
N LYS A 31 3.49 12.15 -16.28
CA LYS A 31 2.26 12.83 -15.85
C LYS A 31 1.34 11.97 -14.99
N ASP A 32 1.60 10.66 -14.92
CA ASP A 32 0.69 9.68 -14.31
C ASP A 32 1.31 8.80 -13.22
N CYS A 33 2.44 9.22 -12.63
CA CYS A 33 2.97 8.53 -11.46
C CYS A 33 2.09 8.76 -10.23
N VAL A 34 1.52 7.67 -9.72
CA VAL A 34 0.78 7.62 -8.46
C VAL A 34 1.41 6.53 -7.60
N ALA A 35 1.49 6.77 -6.28
CA ALA A 35 1.88 5.71 -5.35
C ALA A 35 0.92 4.53 -5.49
N ASN A 36 1.46 3.30 -5.55
CA ASN A 36 0.65 2.08 -5.73
C ASN A 36 -0.61 2.02 -4.81
N PRO A 37 -0.52 2.32 -3.50
CA PRO A 37 -1.69 2.23 -2.60
C PRO A 37 -2.79 3.25 -2.92
N ASP A 38 -2.44 4.33 -3.61
CA ASP A 38 -3.35 5.42 -3.97
C ASP A 38 -3.80 5.35 -5.43
N ALA A 39 -3.28 4.40 -6.21
CA ALA A 39 -3.60 4.26 -7.63
C ALA A 39 -5.10 4.07 -7.87
N ARG A 40 -5.77 3.25 -7.05
CA ARG A 40 -7.22 3.03 -7.16
C ARG A 40 -8.04 4.28 -6.85
N VAL A 41 -7.65 5.04 -5.83
CA VAL A 41 -8.30 6.32 -5.48
C VAL A 41 -8.10 7.34 -6.59
N ALA A 42 -6.86 7.50 -7.08
CA ALA A 42 -6.56 8.43 -8.16
C ALA A 42 -7.33 8.07 -9.44
N LEU A 43 -7.45 6.78 -9.76
CA LEU A 43 -8.25 6.32 -10.89
C LEU A 43 -9.74 6.68 -10.74
N LEU A 44 -10.34 6.41 -9.57
CA LEU A 44 -11.74 6.74 -9.32
C LEU A 44 -11.98 8.26 -9.39
N GLN A 45 -11.09 9.06 -8.80
CA GLN A 45 -11.16 10.52 -8.86
C GLN A 45 -11.10 11.04 -10.31
N ARG A 46 -10.20 10.50 -11.13
CA ARG A 46 -10.12 10.84 -12.56
C ARG A 46 -11.41 10.48 -13.31
N ARG A 47 -11.98 9.29 -13.04
CA ARG A 47 -13.24 8.86 -13.64
C ARG A 47 -14.42 9.74 -13.22
N ILE A 48 -14.46 10.19 -11.97
CA ILE A 48 -15.47 11.15 -11.48
C ILE A 48 -15.37 12.47 -12.24
N GLN A 49 -14.15 12.96 -12.49
CA GLN A 49 -13.90 14.19 -13.23
C GLN A 49 -14.30 14.11 -14.71
N SER A 50 -14.16 12.92 -15.32
CA SER A 50 -14.49 12.69 -16.74
C SER A 50 -15.88 12.10 -16.98
N ALA A 51 -16.69 11.91 -15.93
CA ALA A 51 -18.01 11.30 -16.03
C ALA A 51 -18.94 12.13 -16.93
N GLY A 52 -19.60 11.46 -17.89
CA GLY A 52 -20.44 12.12 -18.89
C GLY A 52 -21.86 12.41 -18.42
N SER A 53 -22.26 11.88 -17.26
CA SER A 53 -23.61 12.01 -16.71
C SER A 53 -23.61 12.09 -15.19
N HIS A 54 -24.66 12.70 -14.62
CA HIS A 54 -24.86 12.75 -13.17
C HIS A 54 -24.95 11.35 -12.55
N ALA A 55 -25.70 10.44 -13.18
CA ALA A 55 -25.88 9.08 -12.67
C ALA A 55 -24.56 8.28 -12.62
N GLU A 56 -23.70 8.45 -13.63
CA GLU A 56 -22.37 7.84 -13.63
C GLU A 56 -21.48 8.42 -12.53
N LYS A 57 -21.47 9.76 -12.40
CA LYS A 57 -20.70 10.46 -11.38
C LYS A 57 -21.08 10.00 -9.98
N GLU A 58 -22.38 9.95 -9.68
CA GLU A 58 -22.90 9.54 -8.38
C GLU A 58 -22.54 8.08 -8.04
N LYS A 59 -22.57 7.19 -9.05
CA LYS A 59 -22.12 5.80 -8.88
C LYS A 59 -20.63 5.73 -8.52
N LEU A 60 -19.79 6.49 -9.21
CA LEU A 60 -18.34 6.52 -8.97
C LEU A 60 -18.00 7.16 -7.61
N GLU A 61 -18.74 8.18 -7.20
CA GLU A 61 -18.60 8.81 -5.87
C GLU A 61 -18.94 7.82 -4.76
N ARG A 62 -19.99 7.01 -4.91
CA ARG A 62 -20.30 5.91 -3.98
C ARG A 62 -19.18 4.87 -3.94
N GLU A 63 -18.69 4.44 -5.10
CA GLU A 63 -17.59 3.47 -5.16
C GLU A 63 -16.31 4.00 -4.47
N LEU A 64 -15.99 5.29 -4.66
CA LEU A 64 -14.88 5.94 -3.97
C LEU A 64 -15.12 5.98 -2.45
N TYR A 65 -16.32 6.34 -2.02
CA TYR A 65 -16.68 6.39 -0.60
C TYR A 65 -16.54 5.02 0.07
N GLU A 66 -17.13 3.97 -0.51
CA GLU A 66 -17.03 2.59 -0.01
C GLU A 66 -15.57 2.12 0.05
N HIS A 67 -14.77 2.46 -0.96
CA HIS A 67 -13.35 2.14 -0.97
C HIS A 67 -12.60 2.84 0.17
N MET A 68 -12.87 4.12 0.44
CA MET A 68 -12.26 4.86 1.54
C MET A 68 -12.70 4.33 2.91
N GLN A 69 -13.98 3.97 3.08
CA GLN A 69 -14.46 3.31 4.29
C GLN A 69 -13.74 1.98 4.53
N THR A 70 -13.55 1.19 3.48
CA THR A 70 -12.82 -0.08 3.58
C THR A 70 -11.36 0.15 4.00
N ARG A 71 -10.68 1.15 3.43
CA ARG A 71 -9.31 1.51 3.83
C ARG A 71 -9.22 1.89 5.30
N GLU A 72 -10.21 2.64 5.78
CA GLU A 72 -10.27 3.07 7.17
C GLU A 72 -10.56 1.91 8.13
N ALA A 73 -11.49 1.01 7.80
CA ALA A 73 -11.77 -0.19 8.59
C ALA A 73 -10.53 -1.10 8.71
N VAL A 74 -9.82 -1.30 7.59
CA VAL A 74 -8.55 -2.03 7.56
C VAL A 74 -7.51 -1.36 8.46
N ARG A 75 -7.31 -0.05 8.32
CA ARG A 75 -6.35 0.70 9.15
C ARG A 75 -6.71 0.59 10.63
N ALA A 76 -7.95 0.91 10.98
CA ALA A 76 -8.44 0.92 12.35
C ALA A 76 -8.30 -0.46 13.01
N SER A 77 -8.64 -1.53 12.30
CA SER A 77 -8.53 -2.89 12.83
C SER A 77 -7.09 -3.29 13.16
N VAL A 78 -6.10 -3.00 12.30
CA VAL A 78 -4.69 -3.30 12.60
C VAL A 78 -4.21 -2.52 13.83
N ILE A 79 -4.56 -1.23 13.91
CA ILE A 79 -4.20 -0.40 15.07
C ILE A 79 -4.85 -0.93 16.35
N GLN A 80 -6.11 -1.34 16.30
CA GLN A 80 -6.81 -1.93 17.45
C GLN A 80 -6.18 -3.27 17.87
N VAL A 81 -5.78 -4.12 16.92
CA VAL A 81 -5.06 -5.37 17.24
C VAL A 81 -3.77 -5.05 17.99
N ILE A 82 -2.97 -4.09 17.50
CA ILE A 82 -1.73 -3.68 18.17
C ILE A 82 -2.01 -3.18 19.58
N GLN A 83 -2.97 -2.27 19.73
CA GLN A 83 -3.33 -1.70 21.04
C GLN A 83 -3.76 -2.77 22.05
N LYS A 84 -4.53 -3.78 21.62
CA LYS A 84 -4.97 -4.91 22.45
C LYS A 84 -3.85 -5.90 22.73
N ALA A 85 -2.96 -6.11 21.77
CA ALA A 85 -1.87 -7.07 21.90
C ALA A 85 -0.72 -6.56 22.78
N THR A 86 -0.50 -5.25 22.87
CA THR A 86 0.54 -4.64 23.70
C THR A 86 0.10 -4.42 25.14
N ASP A 87 1.06 -4.26 26.06
CA ASP A 87 0.83 -4.01 27.49
C ASP A 87 0.61 -2.53 27.83
N SER A 88 1.09 -1.62 26.98
CA SER A 88 0.98 -0.19 27.21
C SER A 88 0.78 0.61 25.93
N LYS A 89 0.33 1.86 26.08
CA LYS A 89 0.17 2.79 24.96
C LYS A 89 1.51 3.14 24.33
N GLU A 90 2.56 3.23 25.14
CA GLU A 90 3.92 3.53 24.72
C GLU A 90 4.46 2.41 23.84
N GLN A 91 4.24 1.15 24.23
CA GLN A 91 4.59 -0.01 23.42
C GLN A 91 3.79 -0.04 22.11
N ALA A 92 2.48 0.21 22.16
CA ALA A 92 1.64 0.30 20.96
C ALA A 92 2.14 1.36 19.98
N LEU A 93 2.50 2.54 20.49
CA LEU A 93 3.05 3.65 19.70
C LEU A 93 4.42 3.31 19.12
N HIS A 94 5.27 2.61 19.89
CA HIS A 94 6.55 2.14 19.40
C HIS A 94 6.37 1.16 18.23
N VAL A 95 5.48 0.18 18.35
CA VAL A 95 5.16 -0.76 17.24
C VAL A 95 4.69 -0.01 15.98
N GLN A 96 3.85 1.01 16.15
CA GLN A 96 3.27 1.79 15.04
C GLN A 96 4.25 2.75 14.36
N SER A 97 5.20 3.31 15.13
CA SER A 97 6.15 4.32 14.62
C SER A 97 7.50 3.74 14.22
N ALA A 98 7.84 2.54 14.71
CA ALA A 98 9.07 1.86 14.36
C ALA A 98 9.12 1.59 12.85
N LYS A 99 10.24 1.96 12.21
CA LYS A 99 10.46 1.68 10.80
C LYS A 99 10.33 0.18 10.54
N SER A 100 9.72 -0.16 9.40
CA SER A 100 9.74 -1.52 8.88
C SER A 100 11.18 -2.00 8.83
N THR A 101 11.45 -3.06 9.56
CA THR A 101 12.78 -3.59 9.87
C THR A 101 12.74 -5.09 9.64
N ASP A 102 13.91 -5.74 9.59
CA ASP A 102 14.00 -7.15 9.25
C ASP A 102 13.10 -8.03 10.14
N ILE A 103 12.45 -9.01 9.50
CA ILE A 103 11.57 -9.97 10.18
C ILE A 103 12.46 -10.91 11.00
N THR A 104 12.58 -10.64 12.29
CA THR A 104 13.44 -11.41 13.21
C THR A 104 12.87 -12.79 13.56
N ASN A 105 11.55 -12.95 13.49
CA ASN A 105 10.86 -14.23 13.70
C ASN A 105 9.90 -14.53 12.53
N PRO A 106 10.39 -15.08 11.41
CA PRO A 106 9.59 -15.32 10.21
C PRO A 106 8.43 -16.29 10.42
N LYS A 107 8.58 -17.27 11.32
CA LYS A 107 7.54 -18.27 11.61
C LYS A 107 6.35 -17.61 12.30
N MET A 108 6.61 -16.88 13.38
CA MET A 108 5.57 -16.17 14.12
C MET A 108 4.90 -15.10 13.25
N TYR A 109 5.70 -14.31 12.52
CA TYR A 109 5.18 -13.30 11.60
C TYR A 109 4.21 -13.90 10.58
N ARG A 110 4.62 -14.98 9.89
CA ARG A 110 3.76 -15.68 8.93
C ARG A 110 2.46 -16.14 9.57
N GLU A 111 2.54 -16.71 10.76
CA GLU A 111 1.37 -17.22 11.46
C GLU A 111 0.39 -16.09 11.85
N VAL A 112 0.91 -14.95 12.32
CA VAL A 112 0.10 -13.77 12.65
C VAL A 112 -0.60 -13.21 11.42
N VAL A 113 0.14 -12.96 10.32
CA VAL A 113 -0.46 -12.37 9.12
C VAL A 113 -1.50 -13.30 8.49
N GLU A 114 -1.23 -14.61 8.44
CA GLU A 114 -2.19 -15.59 7.93
C GLU A 114 -3.45 -15.67 8.82
N TYR A 115 -3.28 -15.63 10.14
CA TYR A 115 -4.42 -15.62 11.06
C TYR A 115 -5.28 -14.36 10.89
N TYR A 116 -4.64 -13.19 10.79
CA TYR A 116 -5.32 -11.93 10.51
C TYR A 116 -6.07 -11.94 9.16
N LYS A 117 -5.45 -12.49 8.11
CA LYS A 117 -6.06 -12.63 6.78
C LYS A 117 -7.38 -13.38 6.84
N VAL A 118 -7.38 -14.52 7.54
CA VAL A 118 -8.54 -15.42 7.64
C VAL A 118 -9.63 -14.82 8.52
N LYS A 119 -9.27 -14.09 9.57
CA LYS A 119 -10.22 -13.59 10.58
C LYS A 119 -10.77 -12.20 10.27
N CYS A 120 -9.98 -11.34 9.64
CA CYS A 120 -10.32 -9.95 9.41
C CYS A 120 -10.41 -9.65 7.92
N PHE A 121 -9.28 -9.39 7.26
CA PHE A 121 -9.27 -8.86 5.89
C PHE A 121 -8.37 -9.69 4.98
N ASN A 122 -8.99 -10.33 3.99
CA ASN A 122 -8.27 -11.10 2.97
C ASN A 122 -7.75 -10.18 1.87
N TRP A 123 -6.48 -9.77 1.95
CA TRP A 123 -5.85 -8.88 0.98
C TRP A 123 -5.70 -9.45 -0.43
N HIS A 124 -5.99 -10.73 -0.66
CA HIS A 124 -6.11 -11.28 -2.01
C HIS A 124 -7.40 -10.80 -2.71
N GLU A 125 -8.36 -10.26 -1.97
CA GLU A 125 -9.53 -9.59 -2.53
C GLU A 125 -9.19 -8.12 -2.83
N PRO A 126 -9.46 -7.61 -4.05
CA PRO A 126 -9.07 -6.24 -4.45
C PRO A 126 -9.63 -5.12 -3.56
N LYS A 127 -10.74 -5.34 -2.86
CA LYS A 127 -11.29 -4.37 -1.89
C LYS A 127 -10.42 -4.23 -0.64
N TYR A 128 -9.66 -5.25 -0.26
CA TYR A 128 -8.84 -5.28 0.96
C TYR A 128 -7.33 -5.22 0.69
N GLU A 129 -6.90 -5.04 -0.56
CA GLU A 129 -5.49 -4.96 -0.95
C GLU A 129 -4.69 -3.94 -0.11
N PHE A 130 -5.35 -2.85 0.31
CA PHE A 130 -4.75 -1.81 1.16
C PHE A 130 -4.22 -2.35 2.50
N ALA A 131 -4.69 -3.51 2.97
CA ALA A 131 -4.17 -4.16 4.17
C ALA A 131 -2.68 -4.48 4.09
N LEU A 132 -2.14 -4.73 2.89
CA LEU A 132 -0.71 -4.96 2.68
C LEU A 132 0.16 -3.82 3.20
N GLN A 133 -0.34 -2.59 3.20
CA GLN A 133 0.39 -1.41 3.72
C GLN A 133 0.71 -1.52 5.20
N PHE A 134 -0.06 -2.31 5.96
CA PHE A 134 0.06 -2.41 7.41
C PHE A 134 0.72 -3.71 7.89
N MET A 135 1.01 -4.67 7.01
CA MET A 135 1.54 -5.98 7.41
C MET A 135 2.89 -5.87 8.12
N HIS A 136 3.71 -4.87 7.80
CA HIS A 136 4.97 -4.60 8.49
C HIS A 136 4.79 -4.32 10.00
N LEU A 137 3.63 -3.83 10.43
CA LEU A 137 3.34 -3.60 11.85
C LEU A 137 3.25 -4.91 12.63
N PHE A 138 2.80 -6.00 12.02
CA PHE A 138 2.84 -7.32 12.65
C PHE A 138 4.28 -7.84 12.79
N ALA A 139 5.19 -7.48 11.86
CA ALA A 139 6.60 -7.79 12.03
C ALA A 139 7.21 -7.03 13.22
N ASN A 140 6.86 -5.74 13.37
CA ASN A 140 7.25 -4.94 14.53
C ASN A 140 6.71 -5.55 15.83
N LEU A 141 5.42 -5.92 15.86
CA LEU A 141 4.77 -6.53 17.02
C LEU A 141 5.43 -7.85 17.43
N CYS A 142 5.82 -8.70 16.46
CA CYS A 142 6.54 -9.95 16.75
C CYS A 142 7.93 -9.72 17.37
N ARG A 143 8.52 -8.53 17.23
CA ARG A 143 9.82 -8.19 17.83
C ARG A 143 9.69 -7.72 19.28
N GLU A 144 8.58 -7.09 19.63
CA GLU A 144 8.30 -6.51 20.97
C GLU A 144 8.06 -7.56 22.07
N GLN A 145 8.45 -8.82 21.85
CA GLN A 145 8.27 -9.94 22.78
C GLN A 145 6.80 -10.21 23.16
N THR A 146 5.85 -9.71 22.38
CA THR A 146 4.43 -10.06 22.52
C THR A 146 4.24 -11.54 22.13
N SER A 147 3.54 -12.32 22.95
CA SER A 147 3.32 -13.74 22.63
C SER A 147 2.35 -13.90 21.46
N LEU A 148 2.52 -14.98 20.68
CA LEU A 148 1.67 -15.30 19.54
C LEU A 148 0.20 -15.46 19.96
N GLU A 149 -0.04 -16.11 21.09
CA GLU A 149 -1.37 -16.34 21.65
C GLU A 149 -2.07 -15.02 21.93
N ARG A 150 -1.37 -14.05 22.51
CA ARG A 150 -1.93 -12.74 22.82
C ARG A 150 -2.30 -11.96 21.56
N ILE A 151 -1.47 -12.03 20.52
CA ILE A 151 -1.78 -11.42 19.23
C ILE A 151 -3.01 -12.07 18.60
N LYS A 152 -3.11 -13.41 18.63
CA LYS A 152 -4.28 -14.12 18.09
C LYS A 152 -5.56 -13.78 18.84
N THR A 153 -5.53 -13.71 20.17
CA THR A 153 -6.68 -13.27 20.98
C THR A 153 -7.10 -11.84 20.60
N ALA A 154 -6.14 -10.92 20.44
CA ALA A 154 -6.43 -9.56 19.99
C ALA A 154 -7.06 -9.51 18.59
N ILE A 155 -6.62 -10.38 17.67
CA ILE A 155 -7.22 -10.53 16.34
C ILE A 155 -8.66 -11.05 16.44
N ASP A 156 -8.91 -12.07 17.28
CA ASP A 156 -10.24 -12.62 17.47
C ASP A 156 -11.22 -11.55 18.01
N ASP A 157 -10.84 -10.82 19.05
CA ASP A 157 -11.59 -9.68 19.61
C ASP A 157 -11.97 -8.62 18.55
N VAL A 158 -11.00 -8.25 17.72
CA VAL A 158 -11.21 -7.23 16.67
C VAL A 158 -12.11 -7.80 15.57
N SER A 159 -11.92 -9.07 15.20
CA SER A 159 -12.77 -9.73 14.19
C SER A 159 -14.24 -9.80 14.62
N GLU A 160 -14.51 -10.00 15.91
CA GLU A 160 -15.86 -9.98 16.47
C GLU A 160 -16.46 -8.57 16.49
N SER A 161 -15.61 -7.55 16.61
CA SER A 161 -16.05 -6.15 16.58
C SER A 161 -16.43 -5.73 15.16
N LEU A 162 -15.63 -6.12 14.15
CA LEU A 162 -15.94 -5.88 12.73
C LEU A 162 -17.27 -6.50 12.30
N LYS A 163 -17.54 -7.75 12.71
CA LYS A 163 -18.79 -8.45 12.39
C LYS A 163 -20.04 -7.76 12.96
N ARG A 164 -19.90 -7.01 14.05
CA ARG A 164 -21.02 -6.29 14.67
C ARG A 164 -21.33 -4.99 13.93
N GLU A 165 -20.33 -4.38 13.31
CA GLU A 165 -20.50 -3.16 12.50
C GLU A 165 -21.14 -3.46 11.14
N ASP A 166 -20.90 -4.63 10.54
CA ASP A 166 -21.55 -5.06 9.28
C ASP A 166 -23.06 -5.36 9.41
N VAL A 167 -23.58 -5.51 10.64
CA VAL A 167 -25.01 -5.85 10.91
C VAL A 167 -25.84 -4.61 11.30
N SER A 168 -25.18 -3.47 11.52
CA SER A 168 -25.83 -2.21 11.91
C SER A 168 -26.00 -1.26 10.73
#